data_AF-A0A443QLN5-F1
#
_entry.id   AF-A0A443QLN5-F1
#
_cell.length_a   1.000
_cell.length_b   1.000
_cell.length_c   1.000
_cell.angle_alpha   90.00
_cell.angle_beta   90.00
_cell.angle_gamma   90.00
#
_symmetry.space_group_name_H-M   'P 1'
#
loop_
_entity.id
_entity.type
_entity.pdbx_description
1 polymer ?
#
loop_
_entity_poly.entity_id
_entity_poly.type
_entity_poly.pdbx_seq_one_letter_code
_entity_poly.pdbx_strand_id
1 'polypeptide(L)'
;MPRYVYQEIDIPYESKKRPFDGDFQNETRKLFLKHNALTEREKEKFDKEKLTYTADKIYHYARPEVFQTLCDYLVWAFIYDDYLETLGEAEAEEAIERIMKIGRGELVSNGKQLHPLEAVFIDIWASMTKLSPVEWQQRFLKSIYKWLAFAKIFATYNRAGETQSVAQFTGFRWFDIGTDFMLDLIEFASQKFLSSSVREDSVLRYLQHTLGNIIYTTNDIYSFEKELKLGLRSNSIIVYADEYDIPEQEALDKAFVFLRGQLKSCTRIECEIEFSAYNKKFHLILNRVANKFMAAFKEIVLLKKRKRVKCFSIDSEEDIINSNPLTLCEDIFAGLFKENGVYFEIDYEKTTNNQYIQVWSAAKNSFRCGFTKTEKSLIIIGRTFERNFWNITIPLLIVIDNVLSYYFESEIDRYVGELIDIVNDLYSPLNVEVILTGIKTWTEGDQIWLDEDAVATLEYFSAYNMKVLKPIHGKCYRNAMLLTAIQFSQRTTGIAKNNHICENDGEFAVSVVSVTKRSKKSVAETMAHEIGHNLGMLHNAAKCICSKTPCIMREEDNDGADRAEIIRGNRCTENSVEKVLISERKAGTAFDVEYSECGR
;
A
#
# COMPACT_ATOMS: atom_id res chain seq x y z
N MET A 1 22.20 19.33 13.04
CA MET A 1 21.10 18.78 12.22
C MET A 1 21.44 17.32 11.90
N PRO A 2 20.48 16.41 11.71
CA PRO A 2 20.81 15.07 11.23
C PRO A 2 21.57 15.18 9.89
N ARG A 3 22.60 14.34 9.69
CA ARG A 3 23.44 14.37 8.48
C ARG A 3 22.67 13.90 7.24
N TYR A 4 21.75 12.96 7.42
CA TYR A 4 20.87 12.42 6.39
C TYR A 4 19.42 12.50 6.84
N VAL A 5 18.50 12.65 5.89
CA VAL A 5 17.05 12.72 6.12
C VAL A 5 16.41 11.40 5.72
N TYR A 6 15.71 10.78 6.68
CA TYR A 6 15.03 9.50 6.48
C TYR A 6 13.54 9.69 6.25
N GLN A 7 13.02 8.89 5.32
CA GLN A 7 11.62 8.94 4.92
C GLN A 7 10.75 8.08 5.83
N GLU A 8 9.49 8.49 5.99
CA GLU A 8 8.47 7.59 6.48
C GLU A 8 8.06 6.57 5.42
N ILE A 9 7.81 5.35 5.88
CA ILE A 9 7.28 4.25 5.07
C ILE A 9 6.02 3.76 5.76
N ASP A 10 4.93 3.79 5.02
CA ASP A 10 3.71 3.12 5.44
C ASP A 10 3.80 1.63 5.07
N ILE A 11 3.90 0.81 6.11
CA ILE A 11 3.90 -0.64 6.01
C ILE A 11 2.48 -1.10 6.40
N PRO A 12 1.67 -1.61 5.44
CA PRO A 12 0.24 -1.91 5.63
C PRO A 12 0.00 -3.20 6.44
N TYR A 13 0.89 -3.50 7.39
CA TYR A 13 0.91 -4.75 8.13
C TYR A 13 0.98 -4.47 9.64
N GLU A 14 0.12 -5.13 10.41
CA GLU A 14 0.04 -4.97 11.86
C GLU A 14 0.93 -5.96 12.62
N SER A 15 1.67 -5.46 13.62
CA SER A 15 2.46 -6.29 14.53
C SER A 15 1.56 -7.12 15.44
N LYS A 16 1.87 -8.43 15.55
CA LYS A 16 1.20 -9.36 16.46
C LYS A 16 2.15 -9.81 17.56
N LYS A 17 1.59 -10.25 18.68
CA LYS A 17 2.33 -10.81 19.82
C LYS A 17 2.08 -12.32 19.91
N ARG A 18 3.06 -13.03 20.48
CA ARG A 18 2.92 -14.44 20.82
C ARG A 18 1.77 -14.64 21.83
N PRO A 19 0.99 -15.73 21.72
CA PRO A 19 -0.13 -16.00 22.64
C PRO A 19 0.31 -16.73 23.92
N PHE A 20 1.61 -16.90 24.16
CA PHE A 20 2.17 -17.62 25.30
C PHE A 20 3.35 -16.86 25.91
N ASP A 21 3.54 -17.07 27.22
CA ASP A 21 4.66 -16.54 27.97
C ASP A 21 5.86 -17.49 27.96
N GLY A 22 7.03 -16.96 28.29
CA GLY A 22 8.27 -17.72 28.35
C GLY A 22 9.49 -16.81 28.23
N ASP A 23 10.54 -17.14 28.97
CA ASP A 23 11.83 -16.44 28.94
C ASP A 23 12.78 -17.11 27.93
N PHE A 24 12.37 -17.06 26.66
CA PHE A 24 13.10 -17.69 25.56
C PHE A 24 14.52 -17.10 25.39
N GLN A 25 14.72 -15.83 25.76
CA GLN A 25 16.03 -15.19 25.70
C GLN A 25 17.00 -15.84 26.71
N ASN A 26 16.56 -16.06 27.94
CA ASN A 26 17.40 -16.73 28.95
C ASN A 26 17.63 -18.21 28.63
N GLU A 27 16.64 -18.92 28.09
CA GLU A 27 16.85 -20.31 27.65
C GLU A 27 17.86 -20.39 26.49
N THR A 28 17.76 -19.51 25.50
CA THR A 28 18.80 -19.42 24.44
C THR A 28 20.16 -19.08 25.04
N ARG A 29 20.22 -18.15 26.00
CA ARG A 29 21.47 -17.80 26.70
C ARG A 29 22.12 -19.01 27.37
N LYS A 30 21.35 -19.86 28.03
CA LYS A 30 21.85 -21.09 28.67
C LYS A 30 22.50 -22.04 27.66
N LEU A 31 21.90 -22.19 26.47
CA LEU A 31 22.48 -23.01 25.40
C LEU A 31 23.86 -22.49 24.96
N PHE A 32 24.00 -21.19 24.78
CA PHE A 32 25.28 -20.59 24.38
C PHE A 32 26.34 -20.68 25.49
N LEU A 33 25.94 -20.48 26.74
CA LEU A 33 26.84 -20.61 27.90
C LEU A 33 27.31 -22.06 28.10
N LYS A 34 26.45 -23.05 27.85
CA LYS A 34 26.80 -24.48 27.91
C LYS A 34 28.04 -24.80 27.07
N HIS A 35 28.19 -24.14 25.92
CA HIS A 35 29.30 -24.36 24.98
C HIS A 35 30.42 -23.31 25.05
N ASN A 36 30.37 -22.39 26.01
CA ASN A 36 31.29 -21.24 26.10
C ASN A 36 31.33 -20.40 24.81
N ALA A 37 30.18 -20.24 24.15
CA ALA A 37 30.07 -19.57 22.85
C ALA A 37 29.89 -18.04 22.95
N LEU A 38 30.02 -17.47 24.15
CA LEU A 38 29.90 -16.03 24.40
C LEU A 38 31.09 -15.54 25.23
N THR A 39 31.80 -14.55 24.70
CA THR A 39 32.74 -13.71 25.46
C THR A 39 32.01 -12.82 26.47
N GLU A 40 32.71 -12.25 27.45
CA GLU A 40 32.07 -11.33 28.43
C GLU A 40 31.38 -10.14 27.76
N ARG A 41 31.99 -9.57 26.71
CA ARG A 41 31.40 -8.50 25.92
C ARG A 41 30.13 -8.96 25.19
N GLU A 42 30.12 -10.17 24.67
CA GLU A 42 28.95 -10.75 24.02
C GLU A 42 27.84 -11.10 25.01
N LYS A 43 28.16 -11.52 26.24
CA LYS A 43 27.15 -11.71 27.30
C LYS A 43 26.43 -10.39 27.62
N GLU A 44 27.17 -9.30 27.79
CA GLU A 44 26.56 -7.98 28.00
C GLU A 44 25.73 -7.52 26.80
N LYS A 45 26.22 -7.76 25.58
CA LYS A 45 25.48 -7.47 24.34
C LYS A 45 24.20 -8.31 24.28
N PHE A 46 24.28 -9.61 24.58
CA PHE A 46 23.17 -10.55 24.60
C PHE A 46 22.09 -10.15 25.61
N ASP A 47 22.47 -9.63 26.77
CA ASP A 47 21.52 -9.22 27.82
C ASP A 47 20.86 -7.86 27.50
N LYS A 48 21.55 -6.98 26.75
CA LYS A 48 21.04 -5.66 26.32
C LYS A 48 20.22 -5.73 25.04
N GLU A 49 20.65 -6.53 24.08
CA GLU A 49 20.01 -6.70 22.79
C GLU A 49 18.92 -7.76 22.94
N LYS A 50 17.67 -7.43 22.57
CA LYS A 50 16.59 -8.41 22.58
C LYS A 50 16.76 -9.35 21.39
N LEU A 51 17.78 -10.22 21.40
CA LEU A 51 18.18 -11.02 20.23
C LEU A 51 17.09 -12.00 19.78
N THR A 52 16.22 -12.43 20.69
CA THR A 52 15.03 -13.25 20.37
C THR A 52 13.84 -12.45 19.86
N TYR A 53 13.90 -11.11 19.90
CA TYR A 53 12.80 -10.23 19.47
C TYR A 53 12.45 -10.41 18.00
N THR A 54 13.45 -10.69 17.15
CA THR A 54 13.21 -11.00 15.74
C THR A 54 12.35 -12.26 15.59
N ALA A 55 12.65 -13.31 16.35
CA ALA A 55 11.85 -14.54 16.35
C ALA A 55 10.44 -14.27 16.86
N ASP A 56 10.31 -13.49 17.93
CA ASP A 56 9.02 -13.07 18.50
C ASP A 56 8.11 -12.43 17.49
N LYS A 57 8.67 -11.60 16.63
CA LYS A 57 7.86 -10.85 15.70
C LYS A 57 7.50 -11.65 14.47
N ILE A 58 8.46 -12.37 13.90
CA ILE A 58 8.27 -13.13 12.67
C ILE A 58 7.50 -14.43 12.94
N TYR A 59 7.80 -15.11 14.05
CA TYR A 59 7.34 -16.48 14.36
C TYR A 59 6.44 -16.58 15.60
N HIS A 60 5.77 -15.50 16.04
CA HIS A 60 4.87 -15.45 17.21
C HIS A 60 3.81 -16.58 17.30
N TYR A 61 3.53 -17.27 16.20
CA TYR A 61 2.51 -18.30 16.08
C TYR A 61 3.05 -19.73 16.20
N ALA A 62 4.38 -19.91 16.27
CA ALA A 62 4.99 -21.22 16.45
C ALA A 62 4.60 -21.78 17.83
N ARG A 63 4.54 -23.11 17.95
CA ARG A 63 4.35 -23.76 19.26
C ARG A 63 5.60 -23.52 20.13
N PRO A 64 5.49 -23.51 21.47
CA PRO A 64 6.59 -23.15 22.36
C PRO A 64 7.90 -23.89 22.08
N GLU A 65 7.85 -25.20 21.82
CA GLU A 65 9.05 -26.01 21.56
C GLU A 65 9.73 -25.62 20.23
N VAL A 66 8.93 -25.41 19.19
CA VAL A 66 9.39 -24.95 17.87
C VAL A 66 9.94 -23.52 17.96
N PHE A 67 9.28 -22.68 18.74
CA PHE A 67 9.65 -21.28 18.95
C PHE A 67 11.00 -21.15 19.66
N GLN A 68 11.28 -21.97 20.67
CA GLN A 68 12.60 -21.99 21.32
C GLN A 68 13.72 -22.32 20.32
N THR A 69 13.55 -23.37 19.49
CA THR A 69 14.53 -23.72 18.45
C THR A 69 14.74 -22.60 17.42
N LEU A 70 13.67 -21.86 17.08
CA LEU A 70 13.76 -20.70 16.20
C LEU A 70 14.55 -19.55 16.82
N CYS A 71 14.35 -19.28 18.12
CA CYS A 71 15.16 -18.32 18.88
C CYS A 71 16.62 -18.72 18.86
N ASP A 72 16.93 -19.98 19.21
CA ASP A 72 18.31 -20.48 19.28
C ASP A 72 19.02 -20.35 17.93
N TYR A 73 18.34 -20.74 16.85
CA TYR A 73 18.89 -20.63 15.50
C TYR A 73 19.11 -19.19 15.04
N LEU A 74 18.12 -18.29 15.22
CA LEU A 74 18.28 -16.91 14.76
C LEU A 74 19.40 -16.20 15.51
N VAL A 75 19.50 -16.42 16.82
CA VAL A 75 20.60 -15.86 17.63
C VAL A 75 21.94 -16.44 17.18
N TRP A 76 22.00 -17.74 16.90
CA TRP A 76 23.20 -18.36 16.34
C TRP A 76 23.57 -17.77 14.99
N ALA A 77 22.62 -17.58 14.09
CA ALA A 77 22.86 -17.00 12.77
C ALA A 77 23.49 -15.60 12.90
N PHE A 78 22.95 -14.72 13.75
CA PHE A 78 23.52 -13.39 13.96
C PHE A 78 24.96 -13.42 14.52
N ILE A 79 25.23 -14.26 15.51
CA ILE A 79 26.57 -14.33 16.13
C ILE A 79 27.56 -15.02 15.18
N TYR A 80 27.11 -16.01 14.41
CA TYR A 80 27.95 -16.71 13.46
C TYR A 80 28.30 -15.84 12.24
N ASP A 81 27.38 -14.99 11.80
CA ASP A 81 27.61 -13.95 10.77
C ASP A 81 28.71 -12.98 11.20
N ASP A 82 28.55 -12.37 12.39
CA ASP A 82 29.56 -11.49 13.01
C ASP A 82 30.92 -12.21 13.13
N TYR A 83 30.93 -13.51 13.49
CA TYR A 83 32.15 -14.32 13.58
C TYR A 83 32.82 -14.51 12.21
N LEU A 84 32.06 -14.83 11.16
CA LEU A 84 32.63 -15.01 9.82
C LEU A 84 33.29 -13.75 9.27
N GLU A 85 32.75 -12.56 9.58
CA GLU A 85 33.37 -11.28 9.19
C GLU A 85 34.77 -11.07 9.80
N THR A 86 35.08 -11.73 10.92
CA THR A 86 36.39 -11.62 11.58
C THR A 86 37.47 -12.52 10.97
N LEU A 87 37.09 -13.49 10.14
CA LEU A 87 37.99 -14.52 9.65
C LEU A 87 38.73 -14.13 8.36
N GLY A 88 39.89 -14.76 8.15
CA GLY A 88 40.54 -14.82 6.84
C GLY A 88 39.66 -15.56 5.82
N GLU A 89 39.89 -15.34 4.51
CA GLU A 89 39.07 -15.99 3.47
C GLU A 89 39.13 -17.52 3.53
N ALA A 90 40.35 -18.08 3.70
CA ALA A 90 40.54 -19.53 3.81
C ALA A 90 39.94 -20.11 5.11
N GLU A 91 39.99 -19.35 6.21
CA GLU A 91 39.43 -19.76 7.50
C GLU A 91 37.90 -19.76 7.47
N ALA A 92 37.30 -18.74 6.83
CA ALA A 92 35.87 -18.66 6.59
C ALA A 92 35.38 -19.83 5.74
N GLU A 93 36.10 -20.18 4.66
CA GLU A 93 35.76 -21.35 3.84
C GLU A 93 35.79 -22.65 4.65
N GLU A 94 36.82 -22.85 5.49
CA GLU A 94 36.89 -24.05 6.35
C GLU A 94 35.75 -24.07 7.38
N ALA A 95 35.40 -22.92 7.96
CA ALA A 95 34.30 -22.79 8.91
C ALA A 95 32.94 -23.15 8.28
N ILE A 96 32.66 -22.63 7.08
CA ILE A 96 31.46 -22.95 6.31
C ILE A 96 31.40 -24.44 6.01
N GLU A 97 32.49 -25.04 5.53
CA GLU A 97 32.53 -26.47 5.22
C GLU A 97 32.31 -27.34 6.47
N ARG A 98 32.80 -26.92 7.65
CA ARG A 98 32.53 -27.62 8.92
C ARG A 98 31.05 -27.58 9.29
N ILE A 99 30.38 -26.44 9.17
CA ILE A 99 28.92 -26.33 9.40
C ILE A 99 28.16 -27.25 8.44
N MET A 100 28.56 -27.30 7.17
CA MET A 100 27.92 -28.16 6.19
C MET A 100 28.13 -29.65 6.46
N LYS A 101 29.33 -30.06 6.89
CA LYS A 101 29.60 -31.44 7.34
C LYS A 101 28.82 -31.81 8.59
N ILE A 102 28.66 -30.89 9.54
CA ILE A 102 27.79 -31.10 10.72
C ILE A 102 26.35 -31.32 10.27
N GLY A 103 25.85 -30.47 9.37
CA GLY A 103 24.50 -30.58 8.80
C GLY A 103 24.23 -31.93 8.14
N ARG A 104 25.21 -32.45 7.40
CA ARG A 104 25.14 -33.76 6.72
C ARG A 104 25.42 -34.96 7.63
N GLY A 105 25.84 -34.75 8.88
CA GLY A 105 26.22 -35.82 9.80
C GLY A 105 27.56 -36.49 9.44
N GLU A 106 28.41 -35.83 8.66
CA GLU A 106 29.69 -36.36 8.16
C GLU A 106 30.87 -36.05 9.07
N LEU A 107 30.68 -35.20 10.08
CA LEU A 107 31.75 -34.79 10.97
C LEU A 107 31.97 -35.86 12.06
N VAL A 108 32.93 -36.75 11.83
CA VAL A 108 33.49 -37.63 12.87
C VAL A 108 34.55 -36.81 13.62
N SER A 109 34.47 -36.79 14.96
CA SER A 109 35.43 -36.09 15.82
C SER A 109 36.85 -36.66 15.63
N ASN A 110 37.58 -36.16 14.64
CA ASN A 110 38.95 -36.56 14.31
C ASN A 110 39.98 -35.74 15.11
N GLY A 111 39.70 -35.46 16.39
CA GLY A 111 40.63 -34.78 17.29
C GLY A 111 40.84 -33.27 17.05
N LYS A 112 40.23 -32.65 16.03
CA LYS A 112 40.13 -31.18 15.93
C LYS A 112 39.02 -30.69 16.88
N GLN A 113 39.36 -29.74 17.75
CA GLN A 113 38.42 -29.12 18.67
C GLN A 113 37.40 -28.27 17.87
N LEU A 114 36.12 -28.59 18.02
CA LEU A 114 35.02 -27.81 17.43
C LEU A 114 35.05 -26.38 17.97
N HIS A 115 34.74 -25.41 17.11
CA HIS A 115 34.50 -24.06 17.58
C HIS A 115 33.23 -24.04 18.46
N PRO A 116 33.16 -23.23 19.55
CA PRO A 116 31.97 -23.14 20.40
C PRO A 116 30.66 -22.92 19.63
N LEU A 117 30.66 -22.07 18.59
CA LEU A 117 29.48 -21.82 17.77
C LEU A 117 29.09 -23.02 16.89
N GLU A 118 30.04 -23.87 16.50
CA GLU A 118 29.75 -25.12 15.79
C GLU A 118 29.08 -26.13 16.73
N ALA A 119 29.50 -26.18 18.00
CA ALA A 119 28.90 -27.02 19.02
C ALA A 119 27.46 -26.57 19.37
N VAL A 120 27.20 -25.26 19.43
CA VAL A 120 25.84 -24.70 19.53
C VAL A 120 24.99 -25.12 18.34
N PHE A 121 25.52 -25.03 17.11
CA PHE A 121 24.81 -25.45 15.91
C PHE A 121 24.43 -26.93 15.93
N ILE A 122 25.28 -27.82 16.47
CA ILE A 122 24.96 -29.26 16.62
C ILE A 122 23.69 -29.46 17.45
N ASP A 123 23.57 -28.78 18.60
CA ASP A 123 22.39 -28.91 19.47
C ASP A 123 21.12 -28.35 18.81
N ILE A 124 21.24 -27.21 18.10
CA ILE A 124 20.15 -26.62 17.33
C ILE A 124 19.72 -27.57 16.21
N TRP A 125 20.67 -28.08 15.44
CA TRP A 125 20.42 -28.97 14.31
C TRP A 125 19.79 -30.30 14.75
N ALA A 126 20.24 -30.85 15.88
CA ALA A 126 19.62 -32.03 16.50
C ALA A 126 18.16 -31.78 16.91
N SER A 127 17.80 -30.54 17.27
CA SER A 127 16.42 -30.16 17.59
C SER A 127 15.58 -29.96 16.32
N MET A 128 16.13 -29.28 15.31
CA MET A 128 15.47 -29.06 14.02
C MET A 128 15.18 -30.36 13.28
N THR A 129 16.13 -31.28 13.23
CA THR A 129 16.00 -32.57 12.53
C THR A 129 14.93 -33.48 13.13
N LYS A 130 14.69 -33.39 14.46
CA LYS A 130 13.58 -34.10 15.12
C LYS A 130 12.20 -33.56 14.76
N LEU A 131 12.13 -32.29 14.37
CA LEU A 131 10.88 -31.55 14.14
C LEU A 131 10.62 -31.24 12.66
N SER A 132 11.38 -31.85 11.74
CA SER A 132 11.27 -31.56 10.30
C SER A 132 11.50 -32.79 9.42
N PRO A 133 10.89 -32.86 8.22
CA PRO A 133 11.16 -33.90 7.24
C PRO A 133 12.55 -33.79 6.61
N VAL A 134 13.11 -34.92 6.17
CA VAL A 134 14.43 -34.99 5.50
C VAL A 134 14.51 -34.10 4.26
N GLU A 135 13.44 -34.03 3.45
CA GLU A 135 13.40 -33.15 2.26
C GLU A 135 13.58 -31.67 2.64
N TRP A 136 12.93 -31.22 3.72
CA TRP A 136 13.10 -29.86 4.23
C TRP A 136 14.50 -29.65 4.80
N GLN A 137 15.06 -30.63 5.54
CA GLN A 137 16.41 -30.54 6.11
C GLN A 137 17.47 -30.34 5.02
N GLN A 138 17.39 -31.10 3.92
CA GLN A 138 18.29 -30.96 2.77
C GLN A 138 18.17 -29.58 2.12
N ARG A 139 16.94 -29.09 1.95
CA ARG A 139 16.68 -27.75 1.41
C ARG A 139 17.22 -26.65 2.32
N PHE A 140 16.98 -26.75 3.62
CA PHE A 140 17.43 -25.77 4.60
C PHE A 140 18.94 -25.69 4.70
N LEU A 141 19.65 -26.82 4.67
CA LEU A 141 21.12 -26.84 4.61
C LEU A 141 21.64 -26.15 3.35
N LYS A 142 20.98 -26.34 2.20
CA LYS A 142 21.33 -25.62 0.97
C LYS A 142 21.11 -24.11 1.13
N SER A 143 20.05 -23.70 1.80
CA SER A 143 19.77 -22.29 2.10
C SER A 143 20.82 -21.67 3.05
N ILE A 144 21.27 -22.40 4.07
CA ILE A 144 22.38 -21.98 4.95
C ILE A 144 23.67 -21.82 4.15
N TYR A 145 24.04 -22.82 3.33
CA TYR A 145 25.25 -22.75 2.51
C TYR A 145 25.27 -21.52 1.61
N LYS A 146 24.16 -21.27 0.89
CA LYS A 146 24.05 -20.08 0.03
C LYS A 146 24.29 -18.82 0.84
N TRP A 147 23.57 -18.64 1.95
CA TRP A 147 23.71 -17.47 2.79
C TRP A 147 25.17 -17.26 3.23
N LEU A 148 25.81 -18.26 3.84
CA LEU A 148 27.18 -18.16 4.32
C LEU A 148 28.19 -17.89 3.19
N ALA A 149 28.00 -18.52 2.02
CA ALA A 149 28.86 -18.33 0.88
C ALA A 149 28.82 -16.88 0.36
N PHE A 150 27.63 -16.27 0.33
CA PHE A 150 27.49 -14.87 -0.08
C PHE A 150 27.93 -13.89 1.01
N ALA A 151 27.68 -14.17 2.29
CA ALA A 151 28.22 -13.39 3.42
C ALA A 151 29.74 -13.29 3.36
N LYS A 152 30.43 -14.41 3.07
CA LYS A 152 31.87 -14.44 2.84
C LYS A 152 32.30 -13.51 1.69
N ILE A 153 31.56 -13.48 0.58
CA ILE A 153 31.87 -12.59 -0.56
C ILE A 153 31.82 -11.13 -0.12
N PHE A 154 30.74 -10.72 0.57
CA PHE A 154 30.59 -9.35 1.07
C PHE A 154 31.66 -8.97 2.10
N ALA A 155 32.02 -9.91 2.99
CA ALA A 155 33.13 -9.72 3.94
C ALA A 155 34.48 -9.50 3.24
N THR A 156 34.74 -10.12 2.09
CA THR A 156 35.95 -9.89 1.30
C THR A 156 36.00 -8.47 0.73
N TYR A 157 34.91 -7.97 0.13
CA TYR A 157 34.83 -6.58 -0.34
C TYR A 157 35.04 -5.57 0.81
N ASN A 158 34.36 -5.79 1.94
CA ASN A 158 34.50 -4.92 3.11
C ASN A 158 35.93 -4.88 3.66
N ARG A 159 36.63 -6.02 3.73
CA ARG A 159 38.04 -6.09 4.18
C ARG A 159 38.99 -5.41 3.21
N ALA A 160 38.73 -5.51 1.90
CA ALA A 160 39.50 -4.82 0.87
C ALA A 160 39.23 -3.30 0.84
N GLY A 161 38.15 -2.83 1.47
CA GLY A 161 37.69 -1.45 1.35
C GLY A 161 37.15 -1.13 -0.05
N GLU A 162 36.73 -2.16 -0.78
CA GLU A 162 36.25 -2.07 -2.16
C GLU A 162 34.72 -2.10 -2.20
N THR A 163 34.15 -1.43 -3.20
CA THR A 163 32.71 -1.41 -3.46
C THR A 163 32.41 -2.31 -4.67
N GLN A 164 31.34 -3.10 -4.61
CA GLN A 164 30.83 -3.87 -5.75
C GLN A 164 30.17 -2.95 -6.78
N SER A 165 29.98 -3.44 -8.01
CA SER A 165 29.03 -2.77 -8.91
C SER A 165 27.59 -2.98 -8.46
N VAL A 166 26.67 -2.08 -8.81
CA VAL A 166 25.22 -2.18 -8.62
C VAL A 166 24.71 -3.54 -9.12
N ALA A 167 25.17 -3.98 -10.29
CA ALA A 167 24.76 -5.25 -10.88
C ALA A 167 25.22 -6.46 -10.04
N GLN A 168 26.47 -6.45 -9.54
CA GLN A 168 26.98 -7.49 -8.65
C GLN A 168 26.25 -7.46 -7.31
N PHE A 169 26.11 -6.27 -6.71
CA PHE A 169 25.47 -6.08 -5.43
C PHE A 169 24.03 -6.58 -5.45
N THR A 170 23.21 -6.10 -6.39
CA THR A 170 21.79 -6.50 -6.50
C THR A 170 21.62 -7.99 -6.81
N GLY A 171 22.51 -8.57 -7.63
CA GLY A 171 22.50 -10.00 -7.93
C GLY A 171 22.80 -10.90 -6.72
N PHE A 172 23.59 -10.42 -5.75
CA PHE A 172 24.07 -11.21 -4.61
C PHE A 172 23.35 -10.91 -3.30
N ARG A 173 22.93 -9.66 -3.07
CA ARG A 173 22.43 -9.17 -1.78
C ARG A 173 21.21 -9.95 -1.26
N TRP A 174 20.37 -10.46 -2.16
CA TRP A 174 19.20 -11.25 -1.78
C TRP A 174 19.54 -12.62 -1.15
N PHE A 175 20.70 -13.19 -1.48
CA PHE A 175 21.21 -14.42 -0.88
C PHE A 175 21.86 -14.15 0.49
N ASP A 176 22.63 -13.08 0.55
CA ASP A 176 23.36 -12.61 1.74
C ASP A 176 22.43 -12.20 2.89
N ILE A 177 21.26 -11.63 2.59
CA ILE A 177 20.28 -11.29 3.63
C ILE A 177 19.54 -12.52 4.22
N GLY A 178 19.82 -13.73 3.72
CA GLY A 178 19.27 -14.96 4.29
C GLY A 178 17.81 -15.26 3.93
N THR A 179 17.30 -14.69 2.85
CA THR A 179 15.88 -14.82 2.43
C THR A 179 15.43 -16.28 2.35
N ASP A 180 16.25 -17.14 1.74
CA ASP A 180 15.95 -18.55 1.52
C ASP A 180 15.70 -19.30 2.83
N PHE A 181 16.63 -19.18 3.79
CA PHE A 181 16.50 -19.90 5.06
C PHE A 181 15.37 -19.30 5.91
N MET A 182 15.12 -17.99 5.83
CA MET A 182 14.00 -17.37 6.56
C MET A 182 12.64 -17.92 6.09
N LEU A 183 12.48 -18.18 4.79
CA LEU A 183 11.26 -18.84 4.30
C LEU A 183 11.15 -20.28 4.76
N ASP A 184 12.26 -21.02 4.76
CA ASP A 184 12.29 -22.39 5.26
C ASP A 184 11.95 -22.42 6.77
N LEU A 185 12.37 -21.42 7.55
CA LEU A 185 11.98 -21.27 8.96
C LEU A 185 10.49 -20.97 9.15
N ILE A 186 9.80 -20.38 8.18
CA ILE A 186 8.34 -20.19 8.24
C ILE A 186 7.61 -21.52 8.10
N GLU A 187 8.07 -22.39 7.20
CA GLU A 187 7.58 -23.76 7.09
C GLU A 187 7.79 -24.52 8.41
N PHE A 188 8.99 -24.38 9.00
CA PHE A 188 9.33 -24.96 10.30
C PHE A 188 8.45 -24.40 11.43
N ALA A 189 8.29 -23.09 11.54
CA ALA A 189 7.47 -22.43 12.55
C ALA A 189 6.01 -22.86 12.49
N SER A 190 5.47 -23.03 11.27
CA SER A 190 4.09 -23.46 11.06
C SER A 190 3.91 -24.97 11.14
N GLN A 191 5.01 -25.73 11.16
CA GLN A 191 5.04 -27.20 11.05
C GLN A 191 4.27 -27.68 9.81
N LYS A 192 4.39 -26.93 8.72
CA LYS A 192 3.77 -27.22 7.41
C LYS A 192 4.84 -27.06 6.34
N PHE A 193 5.30 -28.19 5.82
CA PHE A 193 6.40 -28.26 4.87
C PHE A 193 5.87 -28.34 3.44
N LEU A 194 6.42 -27.51 2.57
CA LEU A 194 6.12 -27.47 1.14
C LEU A 194 6.99 -28.49 0.40
N SER A 195 6.40 -29.13 -0.62
CA SER A 195 7.15 -29.97 -1.55
C SER A 195 8.04 -29.12 -2.44
N SER A 196 9.11 -29.72 -2.97
CA SER A 196 10.02 -29.06 -3.90
C SER A 196 9.31 -28.50 -5.14
N SER A 197 8.31 -29.23 -5.68
CA SER A 197 7.51 -28.77 -6.83
C SER A 197 6.76 -27.45 -6.57
N VAL A 198 6.27 -27.25 -5.34
CA VAL A 198 5.59 -26.02 -4.95
C VAL A 198 6.61 -24.91 -4.69
N ARG A 199 7.76 -25.22 -4.08
CA ARG A 199 8.85 -24.24 -3.84
C ARG A 199 9.44 -23.69 -5.14
N GLU A 200 9.42 -24.47 -6.21
CA GLU A 200 9.96 -24.09 -7.51
C GLU A 200 8.95 -23.37 -8.42
N ASP A 201 7.71 -23.20 -7.98
CA ASP A 201 6.71 -22.41 -8.69
C ASP A 201 7.23 -20.99 -8.97
N SER A 202 7.02 -20.51 -10.20
CA SER A 202 7.59 -19.23 -10.65
C SER A 202 6.99 -18.03 -9.91
N VAL A 203 5.72 -18.09 -9.55
CA VAL A 203 5.04 -17.04 -8.77
C VAL A 203 5.60 -17.01 -7.36
N LEU A 204 5.80 -18.18 -6.74
CA LEU A 204 6.40 -18.26 -5.40
C LEU A 204 7.83 -17.72 -5.41
N ARG A 205 8.63 -18.09 -6.42
CA ARG A 205 10.00 -17.59 -6.56
C ARG A 205 10.05 -16.09 -6.76
N TYR A 206 9.12 -15.53 -7.53
CA TYR A 206 9.02 -14.08 -7.69
C TYR A 206 8.68 -13.40 -6.37
N LEU A 207 7.67 -13.88 -5.62
CA LEU A 207 7.32 -13.28 -4.33
C LEU A 207 8.47 -13.40 -3.32
N GLN A 208 9.14 -14.55 -3.27
CA GLN A 208 10.35 -14.73 -2.46
C GLN A 208 11.41 -13.69 -2.79
N HIS A 209 11.63 -13.42 -4.08
CA HIS A 209 12.57 -12.39 -4.52
C HIS A 209 12.12 -10.98 -4.10
N THR A 210 10.85 -10.63 -4.29
CA THR A 210 10.28 -9.35 -3.84
C THR A 210 10.41 -9.15 -2.33
N LEU A 211 10.14 -10.20 -1.55
CA LEU A 211 10.32 -10.17 -0.09
C LEU A 211 11.79 -9.97 0.27
N GLY A 212 12.71 -10.74 -0.33
CA GLY A 212 14.15 -10.54 -0.13
C GLY A 212 14.58 -9.10 -0.41
N ASN A 213 14.05 -8.50 -1.48
CA ASN A 213 14.31 -7.10 -1.84
C ASN A 213 13.83 -6.10 -0.80
N ILE A 214 12.64 -6.31 -0.24
CA ILE A 214 12.11 -5.48 0.84
C ILE A 214 13.01 -5.58 2.08
N ILE A 215 13.44 -6.79 2.41
CA ILE A 215 14.24 -7.07 3.61
C ILE A 215 15.60 -6.41 3.52
N TYR A 216 16.38 -6.68 2.45
CA TYR A 216 17.72 -6.12 2.36
C TYR A 216 17.67 -4.60 2.22
N THR A 217 16.79 -4.05 1.39
CA THR A 217 16.78 -2.60 1.15
C THR A 217 16.50 -1.84 2.44
N THR A 218 15.59 -2.38 3.25
CA THR A 218 15.28 -1.78 4.54
C THR A 218 16.41 -1.97 5.54
N ASN A 219 17.08 -3.13 5.55
CA ASN A 219 18.28 -3.33 6.36
C ASN A 219 19.30 -2.23 6.02
N ASP A 220 19.63 -2.10 4.73
CA ASP A 220 20.63 -1.18 4.21
C ASP A 220 20.30 0.28 4.53
N ILE A 221 19.03 0.70 4.33
CA ILE A 221 18.56 2.04 4.72
C ILE A 221 18.85 2.28 6.20
N TYR A 222 18.40 1.40 7.08
CA TYR A 222 18.47 1.66 8.52
C TYR A 222 19.83 1.31 9.15
N SER A 223 20.70 0.61 8.45
CA SER A 223 22.09 0.34 8.86
C SER A 223 23.09 1.32 8.23
N PHE A 224 22.73 2.02 7.15
CA PHE A 224 23.59 2.91 6.36
C PHE A 224 24.58 3.76 7.18
N GLU A 225 24.08 4.62 8.07
CA GLU A 225 24.96 5.51 8.86
C GLU A 225 25.89 4.75 9.82
N LYS A 226 25.48 3.58 10.31
CA LYS A 226 26.32 2.74 11.17
C LYS A 226 27.44 2.15 10.33
N GLU A 227 27.11 1.55 9.19
CA GLU A 227 28.05 0.88 8.29
C GLU A 227 29.03 1.87 7.67
N LEU A 228 28.54 3.04 7.23
CA LEU A 228 29.37 4.12 6.71
C LEU A 228 30.40 4.60 7.75
N LYS A 229 30.02 4.72 9.03
CA LYS A 229 30.95 5.08 10.12
C LYS A 229 31.99 4.01 10.41
N LEU A 230 31.65 2.75 10.17
CA LEU A 230 32.55 1.61 10.32
C LEU A 230 33.45 1.39 9.09
N GLY A 231 33.26 2.18 8.02
CA GLY A 231 34.01 2.03 6.77
C GLY A 231 33.59 0.81 5.94
N LEU A 232 32.44 0.19 6.26
CA LEU A 232 31.89 -0.91 5.48
C LEU A 232 31.33 -0.36 4.16
N ARG A 233 31.67 -0.99 3.04
CA ARG A 233 31.33 -0.52 1.68
C ARG A 233 30.17 -1.28 1.05
N SER A 234 29.83 -2.45 1.59
CA SER A 234 28.79 -3.36 1.10
C SER A 234 27.38 -2.98 1.59
N ASN A 235 26.92 -1.78 1.24
CA ASN A 235 25.57 -1.27 1.54
C ASN A 235 24.97 -0.65 0.28
N SER A 236 23.70 -0.89 -0.03
CA SER A 236 23.09 -0.41 -1.27
C SER A 236 23.22 1.10 -1.47
N ILE A 237 23.13 1.89 -0.39
CA ILE A 237 23.24 3.35 -0.47
C ILE A 237 24.68 3.75 -0.85
N ILE A 238 25.68 3.09 -0.28
CA ILE A 238 27.10 3.36 -0.55
C ILE A 238 27.44 2.93 -1.99
N VAL A 239 27.01 1.73 -2.38
CA VAL A 239 27.21 1.17 -3.71
C VAL A 239 26.60 2.07 -4.79
N TYR A 240 25.37 2.54 -4.60
CA TYR A 240 24.70 3.42 -5.56
C TYR A 240 25.33 4.81 -5.61
N ALA A 241 25.77 5.35 -4.46
CA ALA A 241 26.46 6.64 -4.41
C ALA A 241 27.79 6.59 -5.18
N ASP A 242 28.57 5.53 -4.97
CA ASP A 242 29.88 5.36 -5.61
C ASP A 242 29.76 5.10 -7.12
N GLU A 243 28.92 4.16 -7.57
CA GLU A 243 28.86 3.78 -8.99
C GLU A 243 28.24 4.87 -9.86
N TYR A 244 27.20 5.55 -9.36
CA TYR A 244 26.51 6.59 -10.12
C TYR A 244 27.07 7.99 -9.90
N ASP A 245 28.09 8.15 -9.06
CA ASP A 245 28.68 9.44 -8.68
C ASP A 245 27.60 10.44 -8.20
N ILE A 246 26.75 9.98 -7.27
CA ILE A 246 25.65 10.78 -6.70
C ILE A 246 25.83 10.96 -5.18
N PRO A 247 25.29 12.04 -4.58
CA PRO A 247 25.33 12.22 -3.13
C PRO A 247 24.64 11.07 -2.38
N GLU A 248 25.13 10.70 -1.18
CA GLU A 248 24.55 9.54 -0.48
C GLU A 248 23.10 9.79 -0.04
N GLN A 249 22.70 11.06 0.13
CA GLN A 249 21.29 11.41 0.34
C GLN A 249 20.43 11.05 -0.88
N GLU A 250 20.92 11.28 -2.10
CA GLU A 250 20.19 10.91 -3.32
C GLU A 250 20.10 9.38 -3.47
N ALA A 251 21.19 8.67 -3.18
CA ALA A 251 21.20 7.21 -3.17
C ALA A 251 20.25 6.63 -2.11
N LEU A 252 20.21 7.23 -0.92
CA LEU A 252 19.25 6.89 0.14
C LEU A 252 17.81 7.08 -0.36
N ASP A 253 17.52 8.20 -1.03
CA ASP A 253 16.19 8.47 -1.56
C ASP A 253 15.77 7.47 -2.64
N LYS A 254 16.68 7.09 -3.54
CA LYS A 254 16.45 6.01 -4.52
C LYS A 254 16.22 4.65 -3.85
N ALA A 255 16.90 4.34 -2.74
CA ALA A 255 16.65 3.12 -2.00
C ALA A 255 15.22 3.09 -1.41
N PHE A 256 14.72 4.23 -0.92
CA PHE A 256 13.32 4.33 -0.48
C PHE A 256 12.32 4.21 -1.64
N VAL A 257 12.61 4.73 -2.83
CA VAL A 257 11.80 4.50 -4.05
C VAL A 257 11.71 3.00 -4.34
N PHE A 258 12.86 2.33 -4.40
CA PHE A 258 12.93 0.91 -4.68
C PHE A 258 12.12 0.10 -3.66
N LEU A 259 12.28 0.39 -2.37
CA LEU A 259 11.53 -0.26 -1.30
C LEU A 259 10.00 -0.08 -1.45
N ARG A 260 9.51 1.12 -1.77
CA ARG A 260 8.08 1.35 -2.03
C ARG A 260 7.59 0.57 -3.25
N GLY A 261 8.39 0.51 -4.31
CA GLY A 261 8.10 -0.30 -5.49
C GLY A 261 7.92 -1.78 -5.14
N GLN A 262 8.84 -2.35 -4.35
CA GLN A 262 8.73 -3.74 -3.91
C GLN A 262 7.51 -3.99 -3.01
N LEU A 263 7.19 -3.06 -2.11
CA LEU A 263 5.97 -3.14 -1.27
C LEU A 263 4.69 -3.14 -2.12
N LYS A 264 4.64 -2.30 -3.16
CA LYS A 264 3.51 -2.23 -4.11
C LYS A 264 3.37 -3.55 -4.88
N SER A 265 4.48 -4.09 -5.41
CA SER A 265 4.48 -5.38 -6.12
C SER A 265 4.01 -6.53 -5.23
N CYS A 266 4.49 -6.58 -3.99
CA CYS A 266 4.08 -7.60 -3.01
C CYS A 266 2.56 -7.55 -2.77
N THR A 267 2.03 -6.35 -2.50
CA THR A 267 0.59 -6.15 -2.26
C THR A 267 -0.25 -6.50 -3.49
N ARG A 268 0.23 -6.14 -4.70
CA ARG A 268 -0.49 -6.44 -5.95
C ARG A 268 -0.60 -7.95 -6.20
N ILE A 269 0.48 -8.69 -5.97
CA ILE A 269 0.49 -10.16 -6.09
C ILE A 269 -0.47 -10.82 -5.10
N GLU A 270 -0.54 -10.30 -3.85
CA GLU A 270 -1.49 -10.80 -2.86
C GLU A 270 -2.95 -10.56 -3.25
N CYS A 271 -3.25 -9.45 -3.95
CA CYS A 271 -4.60 -9.10 -4.38
C CYS A 271 -5.04 -9.75 -5.70
N GLU A 272 -4.15 -9.90 -6.68
CA GLU A 272 -4.53 -10.32 -8.05
C GLU A 272 -4.51 -11.82 -8.28
N ILE A 273 -3.75 -12.58 -7.48
CA ILE A 273 -3.60 -14.01 -7.74
C ILE A 273 -4.59 -14.81 -6.90
N GLU A 274 -5.75 -15.13 -7.49
CA GLU A 274 -6.65 -16.15 -6.95
C GLU A 274 -6.02 -17.54 -7.07
N PHE A 275 -5.39 -17.98 -5.98
CA PHE A 275 -4.87 -19.33 -5.88
C PHE A 275 -6.02 -20.35 -5.82
N SER A 276 -6.21 -21.10 -6.92
CA SER A 276 -7.22 -22.18 -7.03
C SER A 276 -7.12 -23.21 -5.89
N ALA A 277 -8.13 -24.08 -5.73
CA ALA A 277 -8.24 -25.01 -4.60
C ALA A 277 -7.00 -25.90 -4.31
N TYR A 278 -6.13 -26.13 -5.30
CA TYR A 278 -4.84 -26.79 -5.16
C TYR A 278 -3.85 -26.02 -4.25
N ASN A 279 -4.02 -24.69 -4.18
CA ASN A 279 -3.16 -23.69 -3.53
C ASN A 279 -3.81 -22.98 -2.32
N LYS A 280 -4.92 -23.47 -1.74
CA LYS A 280 -5.45 -22.89 -0.48
C LYS A 280 -4.46 -22.99 0.70
N LYS A 281 -3.65 -24.06 0.76
CA LYS A 281 -2.54 -24.18 1.73
C LYS A 281 -1.41 -23.16 1.45
N PHE A 282 -1.22 -22.81 0.18
CA PHE A 282 -0.20 -21.90 -0.35
C PHE A 282 -0.54 -20.43 0.00
N HIS A 283 -1.79 -20.02 -0.18
CA HIS A 283 -2.29 -18.70 0.22
C HIS A 283 -2.12 -18.45 1.72
N LEU A 284 -2.32 -19.48 2.55
CA LEU A 284 -2.17 -19.40 4.00
C LEU A 284 -0.71 -19.21 4.43
N ILE A 285 0.25 -19.79 3.71
CA ILE A 285 1.68 -19.62 4.01
C ILE A 285 2.14 -18.25 3.53
N LEU A 286 1.77 -17.81 2.33
CA LEU A 286 2.16 -16.52 1.76
C LEU A 286 1.59 -15.31 2.50
N ASN A 287 0.27 -15.30 2.78
CA ASN A 287 -0.32 -14.26 3.64
C ASN A 287 0.35 -14.27 5.01
N ARG A 288 0.83 -15.42 5.51
CA ARG A 288 1.58 -15.47 6.79
C ARG A 288 3.03 -15.03 6.64
N VAL A 289 3.69 -15.27 5.52
CA VAL A 289 5.07 -14.85 5.26
C VAL A 289 5.12 -13.32 5.13
N ALA A 290 4.39 -12.76 4.17
CA ALA A 290 4.40 -11.34 3.88
C ALA A 290 3.81 -10.54 5.04
N ASN A 291 2.59 -10.83 5.51
CA ASN A 291 2.02 -10.05 6.63
C ASN A 291 2.88 -10.12 7.90
N LYS A 292 3.39 -11.30 8.29
CA LYS A 292 4.06 -11.45 9.61
C LYS A 292 5.50 -10.99 9.59
N PHE A 293 6.20 -11.19 8.47
CA PHE A 293 7.53 -10.65 8.30
C PHE A 293 7.48 -9.12 8.28
N MET A 294 6.57 -8.55 7.49
CA MET A 294 6.41 -7.09 7.39
C MET A 294 5.93 -6.43 8.70
N ALA A 295 5.08 -7.12 9.45
CA ALA A 295 4.61 -6.74 10.78
C ALA A 295 5.72 -6.72 11.85
N ALA A 296 6.66 -7.65 11.76
CA ALA A 296 7.88 -7.65 12.58
C ALA A 296 8.77 -6.46 12.27
N PHE A 297 8.85 -6.19 10.98
CA PHE A 297 9.70 -5.18 10.42
C PHE A 297 9.24 -3.76 10.72
N LYS A 298 7.92 -3.50 10.71
CA LYS A 298 7.33 -2.22 11.13
C LYS A 298 7.83 -1.80 12.52
N GLU A 299 7.87 -2.71 13.48
CA GLU A 299 8.37 -2.37 14.83
C GLU A 299 9.89 -2.21 14.89
N ILE A 300 10.68 -3.04 14.20
CA ILE A 300 12.14 -2.89 14.13
C ILE A 300 12.52 -1.54 13.50
N VAL A 301 11.82 -1.16 12.43
CA VAL A 301 11.90 0.17 11.82
C VAL A 301 11.53 1.23 12.85
N LEU A 302 10.35 1.16 13.49
CA LEU A 302 9.87 2.12 14.50
C LEU A 302 10.75 2.25 15.75
N LEU A 303 11.47 1.21 16.16
CA LEU A 303 12.37 1.21 17.33
C LEU A 303 13.61 2.08 17.13
N LYS A 304 14.08 2.25 15.88
CA LYS A 304 15.13 3.22 15.57
C LYS A 304 14.52 4.63 15.58
N LYS A 305 14.59 5.30 16.74
CA LYS A 305 14.24 6.72 16.96
C LYS A 305 15.11 7.66 16.10
N ARG A 306 14.86 7.70 14.79
CA ARG A 306 15.40 8.72 13.89
C ARG A 306 14.35 9.79 13.66
N LYS A 307 14.78 11.03 13.50
CA LYS A 307 13.92 12.13 13.04
C LYS A 307 13.48 11.77 11.62
N ARG A 308 12.26 11.26 11.50
CA ARG A 308 11.66 10.94 10.21
C ARG A 308 11.00 12.18 9.68
N VAL A 309 10.99 12.29 8.36
CA VAL A 309 10.13 13.26 7.73
C VAL A 309 9.32 12.57 6.65
N LYS A 310 8.07 13.01 6.49
CA LYS A 310 7.26 12.60 5.34
C LYS A 310 8.03 13.01 4.08
N CYS A 311 8.19 12.06 3.15
CA CYS A 311 8.82 12.30 1.87
C CYS A 311 8.00 11.66 0.76
N PHE A 312 8.01 12.29 -0.41
CA PHE A 312 7.26 11.85 -1.58
C PHE A 312 8.19 11.70 -2.78
N SER A 313 8.02 10.61 -3.54
CA SER A 313 8.66 10.43 -4.85
C SER A 313 7.93 11.26 -5.88
N ILE A 314 8.65 12.03 -6.67
CA ILE A 314 8.09 12.77 -7.80
C ILE A 314 8.51 12.03 -9.08
N ASP A 315 7.86 10.90 -9.35
CA ASP A 315 8.05 10.18 -10.63
C ASP A 315 7.15 10.78 -11.73
N SER A 316 5.98 11.33 -11.35
CA SER A 316 5.09 12.12 -12.20
C SER A 316 4.22 13.09 -11.36
N GLU A 317 3.64 14.12 -11.98
CA GLU A 317 2.72 15.05 -11.28
C GLU A 317 1.45 14.36 -10.75
N GLU A 318 1.03 13.24 -11.36
CA GLU A 318 -0.15 12.47 -10.97
C GLU A 318 0.09 11.59 -9.73
N ASP A 319 1.31 11.07 -9.53
CA ASP A 319 1.64 10.22 -8.38
C ASP A 319 1.61 10.97 -7.04
N ILE A 320 1.87 12.28 -7.04
CA ILE A 320 1.86 13.11 -5.83
C ILE A 320 0.46 13.18 -5.22
N ILE A 321 -0.55 13.45 -6.04
CA ILE A 321 -1.94 13.57 -5.57
C ILE A 321 -2.54 12.21 -5.27
N ASN A 322 -2.21 11.18 -6.07
CA ASN A 322 -2.72 9.82 -5.87
C ASN A 322 -2.16 9.16 -4.60
N SER A 323 -0.96 9.56 -4.14
CA SER A 323 -0.31 8.96 -2.97
C SER A 323 -0.80 9.54 -1.62
N ASN A 324 -1.26 10.79 -1.59
CA ASN A 324 -1.83 11.42 -0.39
C ASN A 324 -2.88 12.49 -0.78
N PRO A 325 -4.05 12.07 -1.29
CA PRO A 325 -5.11 13.01 -1.64
C PRO A 325 -5.59 13.76 -0.39
N LEU A 326 -6.16 14.96 -0.53
CA LEU A 326 -7.03 15.55 0.52
C LEU A 326 -8.01 14.44 0.81
N THR A 327 -8.21 14.29 2.08
CA THR A 327 -9.39 13.70 2.63
C THR A 327 -9.98 14.75 3.55
N LEU A 328 -11.30 14.76 3.62
CA LEU A 328 -12.00 15.44 4.68
C LEU A 328 -12.90 14.42 5.35
N CYS A 329 -12.59 14.16 6.62
CA CYS A 329 -13.15 13.09 7.41
C CYS A 329 -13.55 13.67 8.77
N GLU A 330 -14.81 13.58 9.18
CA GLU A 330 -15.27 14.07 10.51
C GLU A 330 -14.78 15.51 10.82
N ASP A 331 -14.91 16.44 9.86
CA ASP A 331 -14.44 17.84 9.91
C ASP A 331 -12.91 18.04 9.98
N ILE A 332 -12.12 16.98 9.72
CA ILE A 332 -10.65 17.02 9.67
C ILE A 332 -10.18 17.03 8.21
N PHE A 333 -9.48 18.09 7.81
CA PHE A 333 -8.95 18.31 6.45
C PHE A 333 -7.47 17.90 6.40
N ALA A 334 -7.07 16.94 5.57
CA ALA A 334 -5.67 16.48 5.50
C ALA A 334 -5.27 15.90 4.12
N GLY A 335 -4.05 16.14 3.61
CA GLY A 335 -3.49 15.60 2.33
C GLY A 335 -2.72 16.64 1.49
N LEU A 336 -2.43 16.37 0.21
CA LEU A 336 -1.67 17.24 -0.72
C LEU A 336 -2.48 17.87 -1.88
N PHE A 337 -2.27 19.17 -2.17
CA PHE A 337 -2.79 19.89 -3.36
C PHE A 337 -1.68 20.68 -4.05
N LYS A 338 -1.96 21.19 -5.27
CA LYS A 338 -1.02 21.99 -6.05
C LYS A 338 -1.70 23.25 -6.57
N GLU A 339 -1.06 24.40 -6.37
CA GLU A 339 -1.49 25.69 -6.91
C GLU A 339 -0.28 26.43 -7.50
N ASN A 340 -0.37 26.92 -8.75
CA ASN A 340 0.70 27.69 -9.43
C ASN A 340 2.10 27.02 -9.45
N GLY A 341 2.16 25.68 -9.52
CA GLY A 341 3.42 24.94 -9.52
C GLY A 341 4.02 24.71 -8.13
N VAL A 342 3.32 25.14 -7.08
CA VAL A 342 3.67 24.97 -5.67
C VAL A 342 2.72 23.94 -5.08
N TYR A 343 3.24 22.95 -4.37
CA TYR A 343 2.42 21.97 -3.67
C TYR A 343 2.15 22.45 -2.24
N PHE A 344 1.07 21.98 -1.64
CA PHE A 344 0.63 22.35 -0.31
C PHE A 344 0.15 21.08 0.42
N GLU A 345 0.68 20.77 1.61
CA GLU A 345 0.19 19.68 2.47
C GLU A 345 -0.64 20.27 3.60
N ILE A 346 -1.77 19.63 3.90
CA ILE A 346 -2.57 19.94 5.08
C ILE A 346 -2.50 18.75 6.02
N ASP A 347 -2.18 19.00 7.28
CA ASP A 347 -2.06 17.96 8.30
C ASP A 347 -2.84 18.36 9.57
N TYR A 348 -3.31 17.37 10.33
CA TYR A 348 -4.10 17.59 11.54
C TYR A 348 -3.47 16.90 12.74
N GLU A 349 -3.24 17.66 13.81
CA GLU A 349 -2.70 17.14 15.04
C GLU A 349 -3.78 16.96 16.11
N LYS A 350 -4.09 15.69 16.38
CA LYS A 350 -5.18 15.29 17.29
C LYS A 350 -4.98 15.72 18.74
N THR A 351 -3.74 15.90 19.19
CA THR A 351 -3.42 16.32 20.57
C THR A 351 -3.65 17.80 20.80
N THR A 352 -3.41 18.62 19.78
CA THR A 352 -3.54 20.09 19.85
C THR A 352 -4.83 20.59 19.19
N ASN A 353 -5.56 19.72 18.48
CA ASN A 353 -6.74 20.04 17.68
C ASN A 353 -6.49 21.15 16.64
N ASN A 354 -5.26 21.21 16.12
CA ASN A 354 -4.83 22.22 15.16
C ASN A 354 -4.68 21.60 13.77
N GLN A 355 -5.00 22.39 12.74
CA GLN A 355 -4.63 22.10 11.37
C GLN A 355 -3.46 22.96 10.93
N TYR A 356 -2.58 22.37 10.13
CA TYR A 356 -1.38 23.01 9.61
C TYR A 356 -1.37 22.94 8.09
N ILE A 357 -1.08 24.06 7.44
CA ILE A 357 -0.81 24.10 5.99
C ILE A 357 0.69 24.29 5.79
N GLN A 358 1.28 23.45 4.94
CA GLN A 358 2.70 23.44 4.61
C GLN A 358 2.88 23.65 3.11
N VAL A 359 3.81 24.51 2.71
CA VAL A 359 4.07 24.85 1.30
C VAL A 359 5.31 24.11 0.80
N TRP A 360 5.27 23.66 -0.45
CA TRP A 360 6.29 22.85 -1.12
C TRP A 360 6.61 23.47 -2.49
N SER A 361 7.84 23.91 -2.74
CA SER A 361 8.26 24.30 -4.09
C SER A 361 8.80 23.10 -4.86
N ALA A 362 8.22 22.80 -6.03
CA ALA A 362 8.70 21.71 -6.88
C ALA A 362 9.73 22.21 -7.90
N ALA A 363 10.89 21.57 -7.93
CA ALA A 363 11.78 21.55 -9.09
C ALA A 363 11.76 20.13 -9.68
N LYS A 364 11.73 20.01 -11.02
CA LYS A 364 11.75 18.72 -11.73
C LYS A 364 12.87 17.80 -11.21
N ASN A 365 12.57 16.50 -11.09
CA ASN A 365 13.49 15.44 -10.69
C ASN A 365 14.06 15.50 -9.25
N SER A 366 13.38 16.15 -8.30
CA SER A 366 13.83 16.16 -6.90
C SER A 366 12.89 15.38 -5.98
N PHE A 367 13.39 14.28 -5.42
CA PHE A 367 12.84 13.64 -4.24
C PHE A 367 12.96 14.62 -3.07
N ARG A 368 11.90 14.89 -2.30
CA ARG A 368 11.99 15.83 -1.16
C ARG A 368 11.51 15.21 0.14
N CYS A 369 12.37 15.33 1.14
CA CYS A 369 12.16 14.92 2.51
C CYS A 369 12.17 16.12 3.44
N GLY A 370 10.99 16.51 3.92
CA GLY A 370 10.87 17.32 5.12
C GLY A 370 11.31 18.78 5.13
N PHE A 371 10.38 19.65 5.54
CA PHE A 371 10.58 20.96 6.15
C PHE A 371 11.88 21.72 5.81
N THR A 372 11.88 22.42 4.67
CA THR A 372 12.56 23.72 4.60
C THR A 372 11.63 24.75 5.22
N LYS A 373 11.93 25.14 6.46
CA LYS A 373 11.23 26.17 7.22
C LYS A 373 11.36 27.53 6.52
N THR A 374 10.45 27.84 5.60
CA THR A 374 10.15 29.16 4.97
C THR A 374 9.00 28.89 4.00
N GLU A 375 7.76 29.34 4.13
CA GLU A 375 7.17 30.53 4.74
C GLU A 375 5.80 30.18 5.36
N LYS A 376 5.53 30.72 6.57
CA LYS A 376 4.24 30.70 7.30
C LYS A 376 3.47 29.36 7.34
N SER A 377 3.77 28.53 8.35
CA SER A 377 2.80 27.57 8.88
C SER A 377 1.65 28.36 9.52
N LEU A 378 0.53 28.50 8.81
CA LEU A 378 -0.73 29.00 9.40
C LEU A 378 -1.25 27.93 10.35
N ILE A 379 -1.29 28.25 11.65
CA ILE A 379 -1.97 27.44 12.66
C ILE A 379 -3.44 27.83 12.60
N ILE A 380 -4.29 26.90 12.17
CA ILE A 380 -5.74 27.11 12.17
C ILE A 380 -6.27 26.50 13.48
N ILE A 381 -6.69 27.37 14.41
CA ILE A 381 -7.25 26.97 15.70
C ILE A 381 -8.78 27.10 15.64
N GLY A 382 -9.49 26.00 15.88
CA GLY A 382 -10.92 26.04 16.23
C GLY A 382 -11.89 25.70 15.08
N ARG A 383 -12.92 24.94 15.47
CA ARG A 383 -14.04 24.47 14.64
C ARG A 383 -14.92 25.64 14.16
N THR A 384 -14.57 26.22 13.03
CA THR A 384 -15.48 26.82 12.04
C THR A 384 -14.62 27.26 10.86
N PHE A 385 -14.53 26.41 9.84
CA PHE A 385 -14.15 26.88 8.52
C PHE A 385 -15.37 27.62 7.95
N GLU A 386 -15.42 28.94 8.10
CA GLU A 386 -16.14 29.77 7.13
C GLU A 386 -15.28 29.81 5.86
N ARG A 387 -15.45 28.80 4.99
CA ARG A 387 -14.94 28.85 3.62
C ARG A 387 -16.11 29.22 2.71
N ASN A 388 -15.97 30.35 2.02
CA ASN A 388 -16.84 30.72 0.91
C ASN A 388 -16.48 29.87 -0.30
N PHE A 389 -16.91 28.60 -0.33
CA PHE A 389 -17.03 27.91 -1.61
C PHE A 389 -18.09 28.66 -2.43
N TRP A 390 -17.87 28.81 -3.74
CA TRP A 390 -18.94 29.29 -4.62
C TRP A 390 -20.05 28.24 -4.63
N ASN A 391 -21.32 28.67 -4.63
CA ASN A 391 -22.43 27.74 -4.82
C ASN A 391 -22.35 27.23 -6.27
N ILE A 392 -22.18 25.91 -6.43
CA ILE A 392 -22.17 25.28 -7.75
C ILE A 392 -23.53 24.63 -7.96
N THR A 393 -24.23 25.06 -8.99
CA THR A 393 -25.50 24.47 -9.38
C THR A 393 -25.31 23.53 -10.56
N ILE A 394 -25.74 22.27 -10.41
CA ILE A 394 -25.74 21.27 -11.48
C ILE A 394 -27.18 21.05 -11.94
N PRO A 395 -27.58 21.59 -13.11
CA PRO A 395 -28.89 21.31 -13.67
C PRO A 395 -28.94 19.90 -14.27
N LEU A 396 -29.73 19.04 -13.65
CA LEU A 396 -29.89 17.63 -13.96
C LEU A 396 -31.23 17.37 -14.67
N LEU A 397 -31.18 16.65 -15.78
CA LEU A 397 -32.36 16.09 -16.47
C LEU A 397 -32.40 14.58 -16.20
N ILE A 398 -33.51 14.09 -15.65
CA ILE A 398 -33.69 12.65 -15.42
C ILE A 398 -34.57 12.06 -16.51
N VAL A 399 -34.14 10.95 -17.08
CA VAL A 399 -34.92 10.13 -18.01
C VAL A 399 -35.34 8.86 -17.32
N ILE A 400 -36.61 8.48 -17.44
CA ILE A 400 -37.19 7.27 -16.84
C ILE A 400 -37.59 6.33 -17.98
N ASP A 401 -37.08 5.11 -17.94
CA ASP A 401 -37.44 4.08 -18.93
C ASP A 401 -38.93 3.70 -18.89
N ASN A 402 -39.38 2.94 -19.89
CA ASN A 402 -40.79 2.62 -20.05
C ASN A 402 -41.33 1.77 -18.89
N VAL A 403 -40.56 0.80 -18.43
CA VAL A 403 -40.96 -0.10 -17.34
C VAL A 403 -41.14 0.68 -16.04
N LEU A 404 -40.20 1.54 -15.69
CA LEU A 404 -40.30 2.42 -14.52
C LEU A 404 -41.39 3.47 -14.68
N SER A 405 -41.64 3.96 -15.90
CA SER A 405 -42.72 4.92 -16.15
C SER A 405 -44.08 4.32 -15.81
N TYR A 406 -44.28 3.04 -16.12
CA TYR A 406 -45.48 2.29 -15.77
C TYR A 406 -45.50 1.85 -14.32
N TYR A 407 -44.36 1.51 -13.73
CA TYR A 407 -44.29 1.07 -12.33
C TYR A 407 -44.61 2.21 -11.34
N PHE A 408 -44.08 3.41 -11.59
CA PHE A 408 -44.26 4.54 -10.69
C PHE A 408 -45.43 5.44 -11.06
N GLU A 409 -45.90 5.45 -12.32
CA GLU A 409 -47.02 6.28 -12.81
C GLU A 409 -47.00 7.73 -12.26
N SER A 410 -48.00 8.11 -11.45
CA SER A 410 -48.12 9.43 -10.84
C SER A 410 -47.15 9.70 -9.68
N GLU A 411 -46.43 8.67 -9.22
CA GLU A 411 -45.46 8.79 -8.12
C GLU A 411 -44.04 9.11 -8.59
N ILE A 412 -43.79 9.20 -9.91
CA ILE A 412 -42.46 9.47 -10.47
C ILE A 412 -41.86 10.75 -9.90
N ASP A 413 -42.62 11.84 -9.89
CA ASP A 413 -42.14 13.14 -9.38
C ASP A 413 -41.75 13.05 -7.91
N ARG A 414 -42.55 12.34 -7.10
CA ARG A 414 -42.29 12.12 -5.68
C ARG A 414 -41.06 11.25 -5.47
N TYR A 415 -40.95 10.15 -6.22
CA TYR A 415 -39.83 9.22 -6.12
C TYR A 415 -38.51 9.90 -6.51
N VAL A 416 -38.49 10.61 -7.64
CA VAL A 416 -37.31 11.34 -8.10
C VAL A 416 -36.96 12.48 -7.15
N GLY A 417 -37.96 13.25 -6.66
CA GLY A 417 -37.74 14.30 -5.66
C GLY A 417 -37.03 13.78 -4.41
N GLU A 418 -37.51 12.67 -3.84
CA GLU A 418 -36.87 12.04 -2.67
C GLU A 418 -35.44 11.56 -2.95
N LEU A 419 -35.12 11.12 -4.18
CA LEU A 419 -33.74 10.78 -4.56
C LEU A 419 -32.85 12.03 -4.65
N ILE A 420 -33.36 13.11 -5.24
CA ILE A 420 -32.65 14.39 -5.35
C ILE A 420 -32.38 14.99 -3.98
N ASP A 421 -33.31 14.91 -3.04
CA ASP A 421 -33.10 15.37 -1.67
C ASP A 421 -31.92 14.63 -1.02
N ILE A 422 -31.87 13.29 -1.16
CA ILE A 422 -30.75 12.50 -0.64
C ILE A 422 -29.45 12.86 -1.37
N VAL A 423 -29.47 13.01 -2.69
CA VAL A 423 -28.29 13.43 -3.48
C VAL A 423 -27.80 14.81 -3.06
N ASN A 424 -28.69 15.75 -2.74
CA ASN A 424 -28.34 17.08 -2.25
C ASN A 424 -27.82 17.07 -0.81
N ASP A 425 -28.38 16.23 0.08
CA ASP A 425 -27.80 16.01 1.41
C ASP A 425 -26.36 15.51 1.30
N LEU A 426 -26.14 14.59 0.37
CA LEU A 426 -24.86 14.03 -0.04
C LEU A 426 -23.94 15.13 -0.65
N TYR A 427 -24.41 16.05 -1.50
CA TYR A 427 -23.54 17.08 -2.11
C TYR A 427 -23.39 18.40 -1.33
N SER A 428 -24.26 18.67 -0.37
CA SER A 428 -24.18 19.80 0.58
C SER A 428 -22.79 20.02 1.21
N PRO A 429 -22.02 18.96 1.52
CA PRO A 429 -20.67 19.04 2.03
C PRO A 429 -19.66 19.72 1.09
N LEU A 430 -19.93 19.73 -0.22
CA LEU A 430 -19.12 20.31 -1.29
C LEU A 430 -19.67 21.66 -1.81
N ASN A 431 -20.74 22.17 -1.20
CA ASN A 431 -21.47 23.34 -1.68
C ASN A 431 -21.94 23.22 -3.14
N VAL A 432 -22.25 21.98 -3.54
CA VAL A 432 -22.84 21.63 -4.83
C VAL A 432 -24.33 21.38 -4.60
N GLU A 433 -25.15 22.00 -5.42
CA GLU A 433 -26.60 21.80 -5.46
C GLU A 433 -26.98 21.18 -6.80
N VAL A 434 -27.55 19.97 -6.77
CA VAL A 434 -28.13 19.33 -7.94
C VAL A 434 -29.58 19.80 -8.06
N ILE A 435 -29.86 20.58 -9.10
CA ILE A 435 -31.20 21.08 -9.38
C ILE A 435 -31.84 20.20 -10.44
N LEU A 436 -32.97 19.59 -10.10
CA LEU A 436 -33.80 18.88 -11.07
C LEU A 436 -34.47 19.88 -12.02
N THR A 437 -34.11 19.78 -13.29
CA THR A 437 -34.62 20.68 -14.35
C THR A 437 -35.74 20.09 -15.18
N GLY A 438 -35.90 18.77 -15.14
CA GLY A 438 -37.02 18.07 -15.75
C GLY A 438 -36.96 16.57 -15.55
N ILE A 439 -38.10 15.92 -15.76
CA ILE A 439 -38.21 14.46 -15.82
C ILE A 439 -38.81 14.10 -17.18
N LYS A 440 -38.08 13.32 -17.97
CA LYS A 440 -38.55 12.78 -19.26
C LYS A 440 -38.91 11.31 -19.08
N THR A 441 -40.18 10.97 -19.22
CA THR A 441 -40.65 9.59 -19.18
C THR A 441 -40.83 9.03 -20.59
N TRP A 442 -40.52 7.75 -20.78
CA TRP A 442 -40.78 7.03 -22.03
C TRP A 442 -42.08 6.22 -21.95
N THR A 443 -43.22 6.83 -22.21
CA THR A 443 -44.55 6.19 -22.02
C THR A 443 -44.99 5.28 -23.16
N GLU A 444 -44.48 5.49 -24.38
CA GLU A 444 -44.86 4.73 -25.59
C GLU A 444 -43.86 3.61 -25.97
N GLY A 445 -42.97 3.27 -25.03
CA GLY A 445 -41.87 2.33 -25.22
C GLY A 445 -40.49 2.99 -25.12
N ASP A 446 -39.48 2.18 -24.81
CA ASP A 446 -38.10 2.66 -24.66
C ASP A 446 -37.57 3.26 -25.96
N GLN A 447 -36.99 4.46 -25.84
CA GLN A 447 -36.49 5.22 -27.01
C GLN A 447 -35.06 4.82 -27.42
N ILE A 448 -34.45 3.92 -26.65
CA ILE A 448 -33.15 3.31 -26.92
C ILE A 448 -33.23 1.81 -26.63
N TRP A 449 -32.24 1.06 -27.13
CA TRP A 449 -32.03 -0.31 -26.67
C TRP A 449 -31.45 -0.32 -25.26
N LEU A 450 -32.11 -1.02 -24.34
CA LEU A 450 -31.63 -1.22 -22.98
C LEU A 450 -31.09 -2.64 -22.85
N ASP A 451 -29.80 -2.77 -22.55
CA ASP A 451 -29.07 -4.04 -22.48
C ASP A 451 -28.62 -4.35 -21.05
N GLU A 452 -28.44 -5.62 -20.71
CA GLU A 452 -27.84 -6.01 -19.42
C GLU A 452 -26.35 -5.61 -19.35
N ASP A 453 -25.72 -5.31 -20.48
CA ASP A 453 -24.45 -4.59 -20.53
C ASP A 453 -24.65 -3.08 -20.29
N ALA A 454 -24.19 -2.61 -19.13
CA ALA A 454 -24.26 -1.21 -18.72
C ALA A 454 -23.49 -0.28 -19.67
N VAL A 455 -22.36 -0.75 -20.24
CA VAL A 455 -21.54 0.04 -21.16
C VAL A 455 -22.30 0.28 -22.46
N ALA A 456 -22.90 -0.77 -23.03
CA ALA A 456 -23.71 -0.66 -24.23
C ALA A 456 -24.91 0.28 -24.02
N THR A 457 -25.61 0.16 -22.89
CA THR A 457 -26.74 1.03 -22.53
C THR A 457 -26.30 2.49 -22.39
N LEU A 458 -25.15 2.77 -21.76
CA LEU A 458 -24.59 4.12 -21.65
C LEU A 458 -24.24 4.71 -23.02
N GLU A 459 -23.73 3.91 -23.95
CA GLU A 459 -23.44 4.37 -25.32
C GLU A 459 -24.73 4.73 -26.08
N TYR A 460 -25.76 3.89 -26.00
CA TYR A 460 -27.06 4.20 -26.60
C TYR A 460 -27.69 5.45 -25.98
N PHE A 461 -27.63 5.59 -24.65
CA PHE A 461 -28.15 6.75 -23.96
C PHE A 461 -27.36 8.02 -24.29
N SER A 462 -26.03 7.93 -24.42
CA SER A 462 -25.20 9.04 -24.89
C SER A 462 -25.62 9.50 -26.28
N ALA A 463 -25.88 8.57 -27.21
CA ALA A 463 -26.34 8.91 -28.55
C ALA A 463 -27.73 9.57 -28.55
N TYR A 464 -28.64 9.09 -27.70
CA TYR A 464 -29.96 9.70 -27.50
C TYR A 464 -29.86 11.12 -26.90
N ASN A 465 -28.99 11.32 -25.92
CA ASN A 465 -28.73 12.65 -25.35
C ASN A 465 -28.29 13.65 -26.44
N MET A 466 -27.32 13.26 -27.27
CA MET A 466 -26.81 14.11 -28.35
C MET A 466 -27.84 14.39 -29.45
N LYS A 467 -28.57 13.36 -29.89
CA LYS A 467 -29.46 13.46 -31.07
C LYS A 467 -30.86 13.97 -30.75
N VAL A 468 -31.31 13.82 -29.51
CA VAL A 468 -32.71 14.09 -29.12
C VAL A 468 -32.79 15.11 -28.00
N LEU A 469 -32.12 14.88 -26.87
CA LEU A 469 -32.27 15.75 -25.69
C LEU A 469 -31.57 17.10 -25.87
N LYS A 470 -30.31 17.13 -26.35
CA LYS A 470 -29.55 18.37 -26.53
C LYS A 470 -30.19 19.33 -27.54
N PRO A 471 -30.71 18.89 -28.69
CA PRO A 471 -31.41 19.79 -29.63
C PRO A 471 -32.67 20.45 -29.05
N ILE A 472 -33.36 19.78 -28.12
CA ILE A 472 -34.66 20.25 -27.59
C ILE A 472 -34.48 21.01 -26.28
N HIS A 473 -33.67 20.47 -25.36
CA HIS A 473 -33.55 20.92 -23.97
C HIS A 473 -32.12 21.31 -23.59
N GLY A 474 -31.15 21.30 -24.51
CA GLY A 474 -29.72 21.39 -24.18
C GLY A 474 -29.28 22.64 -23.42
N LYS A 475 -30.07 23.73 -23.46
CA LYS A 475 -29.85 24.93 -22.65
C LYS A 475 -30.21 24.74 -21.18
N CYS A 476 -31.15 23.84 -20.87
CA CYS A 476 -31.78 23.68 -19.57
C CYS A 476 -31.10 22.66 -18.66
N TYR A 477 -30.17 21.85 -19.16
CA TYR A 477 -29.44 20.88 -18.36
C TYR A 477 -27.98 20.77 -18.81
N ARG A 478 -27.13 20.40 -17.85
CA ARG A 478 -25.70 20.09 -18.07
C ARG A 478 -25.39 18.63 -17.81
N ASN A 479 -26.23 17.94 -17.02
CA ASN A 479 -26.11 16.51 -16.76
C ASN A 479 -27.42 15.80 -17.13
N ALA A 480 -27.34 14.65 -17.80
CA ALA A 480 -28.50 13.80 -18.06
C ALA A 480 -28.29 12.40 -17.50
N MET A 481 -29.29 11.88 -16.79
CA MET A 481 -29.21 10.58 -16.14
C MET A 481 -30.42 9.72 -16.51
N LEU A 482 -30.18 8.48 -16.94
CA LEU A 482 -31.22 7.49 -17.16
C LEU A 482 -31.39 6.61 -15.91
N LEU A 483 -32.60 6.58 -15.35
CA LEU A 483 -32.98 5.57 -14.36
C LEU A 483 -33.71 4.43 -15.09
N THR A 484 -33.27 3.20 -14.85
CA THR A 484 -33.80 2.02 -15.54
C THR A 484 -34.15 0.85 -14.62
N ALA A 485 -35.18 0.09 -14.99
CA ALA A 485 -35.54 -1.18 -14.38
C ALA A 485 -34.60 -2.32 -14.77
N ILE A 486 -33.73 -2.15 -15.76
CA ILE A 486 -32.76 -3.18 -16.14
C ILE A 486 -31.80 -3.45 -14.99
N GLN A 487 -31.61 -4.73 -14.70
CA GLN A 487 -30.56 -5.19 -13.80
C GLN A 487 -29.33 -5.53 -14.64
N PHE A 488 -28.26 -4.73 -14.51
CA PHE A 488 -27.05 -4.96 -15.29
C PHE A 488 -26.28 -6.21 -14.81
N SER A 489 -25.52 -6.78 -15.75
CA SER A 489 -24.60 -7.88 -15.52
C SER A 489 -23.37 -7.44 -14.70
N GLN A 490 -22.54 -8.40 -14.27
CA GLN A 490 -21.27 -8.14 -13.56
C GLN A 490 -21.39 -7.30 -12.27
N ARG A 491 -22.57 -7.30 -11.64
CA ARG A 491 -22.86 -6.54 -10.41
C ARG A 491 -22.81 -5.00 -10.59
N THR A 492 -22.84 -4.50 -11.82
CA THR A 492 -22.88 -3.07 -12.09
C THR A 492 -24.22 -2.46 -11.67
N THR A 493 -24.19 -1.38 -10.88
CA THR A 493 -25.41 -0.68 -10.42
C THR A 493 -25.64 0.66 -11.12
N GLY A 494 -24.58 1.21 -11.72
CA GLY A 494 -24.59 2.43 -12.50
C GLY A 494 -23.28 2.57 -13.30
N ILE A 495 -23.29 3.45 -14.29
CA ILE A 495 -22.10 3.80 -15.08
C ILE A 495 -22.26 5.21 -15.67
N ALA A 496 -21.15 5.93 -15.81
CA ALA A 496 -21.12 7.30 -16.34
C ALA A 496 -19.94 7.54 -17.28
N LYS A 497 -20.07 8.55 -18.15
CA LYS A 497 -18.92 9.08 -18.89
C LYS A 497 -18.13 10.07 -18.05
N ASN A 498 -16.81 9.95 -18.07
CA ASN A 498 -15.93 10.76 -17.23
C ASN A 498 -15.72 12.17 -17.79
N ASN A 499 -15.73 13.18 -16.92
CA ASN A 499 -15.18 14.52 -17.17
C ASN A 499 -15.78 15.28 -18.37
N HIS A 500 -17.10 15.42 -18.43
CA HIS A 500 -17.74 16.08 -19.58
C HIS A 500 -18.75 17.17 -19.23
N ILE A 501 -19.04 17.43 -17.95
CA ILE A 501 -20.09 18.37 -17.57
C ILE A 501 -19.79 19.83 -17.96
N CYS A 502 -18.52 20.13 -18.21
CA CYS A 502 -18.02 21.47 -18.57
C CYS A 502 -17.47 21.54 -19.99
N GLU A 503 -17.54 20.45 -20.74
CA GLU A 503 -17.13 20.39 -22.14
C GLU A 503 -18.38 20.36 -23.02
N ASN A 504 -18.37 21.13 -24.12
CA ASN A 504 -19.44 21.13 -25.13
C ASN A 504 -20.85 21.22 -24.51
N ASP A 505 -21.07 22.17 -23.58
CA ASP A 505 -22.34 22.34 -22.84
C ASP A 505 -22.85 21.07 -22.12
N GLY A 506 -21.96 20.17 -21.69
CA GLY A 506 -22.37 18.91 -21.05
C GLY A 506 -22.93 17.88 -22.02
N GLU A 507 -22.57 17.95 -23.30
CA GLU A 507 -23.04 17.04 -24.36
C GLU A 507 -22.81 15.56 -24.02
N PHE A 508 -21.70 15.25 -23.33
CA PHE A 508 -21.32 13.88 -22.96
C PHE A 508 -21.45 13.58 -21.47
N ALA A 509 -22.00 14.50 -20.66
CA ALA A 509 -22.21 14.31 -19.23
C ALA A 509 -23.47 13.49 -18.98
N VAL A 510 -23.37 12.20 -19.32
CA VAL A 510 -24.44 11.22 -19.20
C VAL A 510 -24.08 10.10 -18.23
N SER A 511 -25.11 9.58 -17.57
CA SER A 511 -25.02 8.42 -16.68
C SER A 511 -26.26 7.54 -16.78
N VAL A 512 -26.13 6.27 -16.41
CA VAL A 512 -27.23 5.29 -16.34
C VAL A 512 -27.19 4.61 -14.98
N VAL A 513 -28.33 4.50 -14.31
CA VAL A 513 -28.46 3.91 -12.96
C VAL A 513 -29.60 2.91 -12.93
N SER A 514 -29.31 1.69 -12.45
CA SER A 514 -30.32 0.66 -12.21
C SER A 514 -31.02 0.89 -10.87
N VAL A 515 -32.36 0.83 -10.86
CA VAL A 515 -33.17 1.01 -9.63
C VAL A 515 -33.78 -0.29 -9.09
N THR A 516 -33.69 -1.38 -9.84
CA THR A 516 -34.42 -2.63 -9.54
C THR A 516 -33.93 -3.32 -8.27
N LYS A 517 -34.85 -3.62 -7.35
CA LYS A 517 -34.60 -4.28 -6.04
C LYS A 517 -33.65 -3.52 -5.12
N ARG A 518 -33.61 -2.18 -5.24
CA ARG A 518 -32.72 -1.32 -4.44
C ARG A 518 -33.53 -0.35 -3.57
N SER A 519 -32.94 0.05 -2.44
CA SER A 519 -33.51 1.10 -1.61
C SER A 519 -33.27 2.47 -2.25
N LYS A 520 -34.15 3.46 -1.98
CA LYS A 520 -33.99 4.85 -2.44
C LYS A 520 -32.60 5.40 -2.07
N LYS A 521 -32.15 5.11 -0.85
CA LYS A 521 -30.81 5.49 -0.38
C LYS A 521 -29.70 4.92 -1.27
N SER A 522 -29.74 3.61 -1.57
CA SER A 522 -28.72 2.98 -2.42
C SER A 522 -28.74 3.53 -3.85
N VAL A 523 -29.93 3.78 -4.40
CA VAL A 523 -30.06 4.41 -5.72
C VAL A 523 -29.45 5.82 -5.70
N ALA A 524 -29.79 6.64 -4.72
CA ALA A 524 -29.25 8.00 -4.57
C ALA A 524 -27.72 8.02 -4.36
N GLU A 525 -27.16 7.07 -3.61
CA GLU A 525 -25.70 6.91 -3.46
C GLU A 525 -25.03 6.62 -4.82
N THR A 526 -25.61 5.75 -5.64
CA THR A 526 -25.10 5.52 -7.01
C THR A 526 -25.32 6.72 -7.91
N MET A 527 -26.45 7.44 -7.82
CA MET A 527 -26.64 8.67 -8.58
C MET A 527 -25.54 9.70 -8.26
N ALA A 528 -25.23 9.89 -6.97
CA ALA A 528 -24.15 10.78 -6.55
C ALA A 528 -22.76 10.28 -6.99
N HIS A 529 -22.53 8.96 -7.00
CA HIS A 529 -21.31 8.37 -7.56
C HIS A 529 -21.15 8.71 -9.06
N GLU A 530 -22.19 8.48 -9.86
CA GLU A 530 -22.16 8.71 -11.30
C GLU A 530 -22.06 10.20 -11.67
N ILE A 531 -22.75 11.09 -10.94
CA ILE A 531 -22.58 12.55 -11.09
C ILE A 531 -21.13 12.94 -10.76
N GLY A 532 -20.52 12.28 -9.77
CA GLY A 532 -19.10 12.42 -9.46
C GLY A 532 -18.20 12.13 -10.67
N HIS A 533 -18.43 11.03 -11.38
CA HIS A 533 -17.71 10.72 -12.63
C HIS A 533 -17.93 11.78 -13.72
N ASN A 534 -19.14 12.28 -13.89
CA ASN A 534 -19.42 13.35 -14.86
C ASN A 534 -18.71 14.67 -14.51
N LEU A 535 -18.48 14.94 -13.22
CA LEU A 535 -17.63 16.03 -12.67
C LEU A 535 -16.13 15.73 -12.76
N GLY A 536 -15.75 14.54 -13.26
CA GLY A 536 -14.38 14.11 -13.45
C GLY A 536 -13.75 13.44 -12.24
N MET A 537 -14.52 13.03 -11.22
CA MET A 537 -14.03 12.23 -10.11
C MET A 537 -13.68 10.83 -10.60
N LEU A 538 -12.54 10.29 -10.14
CA LEU A 538 -12.14 8.91 -10.38
C LEU A 538 -12.46 8.05 -9.16
N HIS A 539 -12.47 6.73 -9.34
CA HIS A 539 -12.59 5.82 -8.20
C HIS A 539 -11.46 6.08 -7.18
N ASN A 540 -11.81 6.03 -5.89
CA ASN A 540 -10.84 6.13 -4.81
C ASN A 540 -9.89 4.93 -4.87
N ALA A 541 -8.59 5.18 -4.73
CA ALA A 541 -7.62 4.11 -4.48
C ALA A 541 -7.98 3.37 -3.17
N ALA A 542 -7.53 2.11 -3.04
CA ALA A 542 -7.81 1.21 -1.90
C ALA A 542 -7.42 1.74 -0.50
N LYS A 543 -6.84 2.95 -0.38
CA LYS A 543 -6.43 3.62 0.86
C LYS A 543 -7.34 4.78 1.29
N CYS A 544 -8.59 4.86 0.82
CA CYS A 544 -9.57 5.77 1.45
C CYS A 544 -9.93 5.24 2.85
N ILE A 545 -9.34 5.80 3.91
CA ILE A 545 -9.58 5.39 5.30
C ILE A 545 -10.54 6.40 5.94
N CYS A 546 -11.84 6.09 5.88
CA CYS A 546 -12.84 6.74 6.71
C CYS A 546 -13.16 5.82 7.90
N SER A 547 -13.12 6.36 9.12
CA SER A 547 -13.15 5.57 10.36
C SER A 547 -14.43 4.74 10.58
N LYS A 548 -15.50 4.97 9.81
CA LYS A 548 -16.84 4.37 10.05
C LYS A 548 -17.70 4.06 8.81
N THR A 549 -17.38 4.52 7.59
CA THR A 549 -18.22 4.34 6.39
C THR A 549 -17.39 4.19 5.11
N PRO A 550 -17.84 3.40 4.11
CA PRO A 550 -17.25 3.35 2.79
C PRO A 550 -17.36 4.70 2.05
N CYS A 551 -16.32 5.04 1.29
CA CYS A 551 -16.25 6.28 0.52
C CYS A 551 -17.12 6.16 -0.74
N ILE A 552 -17.88 7.20 -1.11
CA ILE A 552 -18.83 7.08 -2.23
C ILE A 552 -18.17 6.79 -3.57
N MET A 553 -17.00 7.36 -3.85
CA MET A 553 -16.23 7.01 -5.07
C MET A 553 -15.41 5.72 -4.92
N ARG A 554 -15.57 4.90 -3.88
CA ARG A 554 -14.82 3.65 -3.73
C ARG A 554 -15.23 2.67 -4.83
N GLU A 555 -14.25 1.97 -5.41
CA GLU A 555 -14.51 0.79 -6.24
C GLU A 555 -15.02 -0.33 -5.33
N GLU A 556 -16.33 -0.58 -5.35
CA GLU A 556 -16.96 -1.59 -4.50
C GLU A 556 -17.71 -2.62 -5.34
N ASP A 557 -17.19 -3.85 -5.35
CA ASP A 557 -17.93 -5.08 -5.66
C ASP A 557 -18.99 -5.30 -4.57
N ASN A 558 -20.20 -4.75 -4.69
CA ASN A 558 -21.13 -4.74 -3.56
C ASN A 558 -22.12 -5.92 -3.52
N ASP A 559 -21.80 -6.89 -2.67
CA ASP A 559 -22.79 -7.54 -1.79
C ASP A 559 -23.46 -6.48 -0.90
N GLY A 560 -24.77 -6.62 -0.70
CA GLY A 560 -25.62 -5.57 -0.15
C GLY A 560 -25.33 -5.15 1.30
N ALA A 561 -25.80 -3.93 1.56
CA ALA A 561 -26.05 -3.32 2.86
C ALA A 561 -24.83 -3.03 3.75
N ASP A 562 -24.25 -1.83 3.62
CA ASP A 562 -24.07 -0.92 4.76
C ASP A 562 -23.73 0.52 4.28
N ARG A 563 -24.06 1.49 5.13
CA ARG A 563 -24.19 2.94 4.88
C ARG A 563 -23.01 3.60 4.13
N ALA A 564 -23.26 4.31 3.03
CA ALA A 564 -22.34 5.35 2.54
C ALA A 564 -22.81 6.75 3.00
N GLU A 565 -21.87 7.66 3.20
CA GLU A 565 -22.08 9.10 3.39
C GLU A 565 -21.12 9.82 2.43
N ILE A 566 -21.58 10.86 1.71
CA ILE A 566 -20.62 11.80 1.09
C ILE A 566 -20.11 12.61 2.27
N ILE A 567 -18.88 12.32 2.67
CA ILE A 567 -18.21 13.18 3.63
C ILE A 567 -17.77 14.43 2.87
N ARG A 568 -17.86 15.60 3.53
CA ARG A 568 -17.26 16.87 3.05
C ARG A 568 -15.91 16.56 2.41
N GLY A 569 -15.68 17.01 1.16
CA GLY A 569 -14.39 17.23 0.51
C GLY A 569 -13.26 16.19 0.56
N ASN A 570 -13.37 15.00 -0.03
CA ASN A 570 -12.17 14.20 -0.38
C ASN A 570 -11.56 14.73 -1.71
N ARG A 571 -10.26 15.12 -1.84
CA ARG A 571 -9.51 15.34 -3.14
C ARG A 571 -9.35 14.01 -3.92
N CYS A 572 -10.44 13.30 -4.19
CA CYS A 572 -10.70 12.91 -5.58
C CYS A 572 -11.68 13.90 -6.25
N THR A 573 -12.31 14.81 -5.48
CA THR A 573 -13.28 15.80 -5.93
C THR A 573 -12.66 17.15 -6.30
N GLU A 574 -11.55 17.55 -5.67
CA GLU A 574 -10.99 18.91 -5.86
C GLU A 574 -10.19 19.07 -7.17
N ASN A 575 -9.43 18.07 -7.65
CA ASN A 575 -8.63 18.25 -8.87
C ASN A 575 -9.43 18.33 -10.18
N SER A 576 -10.67 17.82 -10.19
CA SER A 576 -11.51 17.79 -11.39
C SER A 576 -12.50 18.95 -11.39
N VAL A 577 -13.13 19.22 -10.23
CA VAL A 577 -14.02 20.37 -10.04
C VAL A 577 -13.23 21.69 -10.11
N GLU A 578 -12.02 21.77 -9.54
CA GLU A 578 -11.21 23.00 -9.59
C GLU A 578 -10.54 23.24 -10.95
N LYS A 579 -10.16 22.20 -11.70
CA LYS A 579 -9.70 22.34 -13.11
C LYS A 579 -10.80 22.89 -14.02
N VAL A 580 -12.04 22.42 -13.82
CA VAL A 580 -13.26 22.94 -14.44
C VAL A 580 -13.49 24.42 -14.08
N LEU A 581 -13.33 24.78 -12.80
CA LEU A 581 -13.59 26.14 -12.31
C LEU A 581 -12.48 27.14 -12.73
N ILE A 582 -11.24 26.67 -12.90
CA ILE A 582 -10.09 27.51 -13.28
C ILE A 582 -9.96 27.67 -14.81
N SER A 583 -10.32 26.66 -15.63
CA SER A 583 -10.31 26.81 -17.10
C SER A 583 -11.30 27.89 -17.57
N GLU A 584 -12.42 28.04 -16.89
CA GLU A 584 -13.49 28.99 -17.17
C GLU A 584 -13.15 30.44 -16.79
N ARG A 585 -12.17 30.67 -15.90
CA ARG A 585 -11.71 32.03 -15.58
C ARG A 585 -11.08 32.73 -16.81
N LYS A 586 -10.74 31.96 -17.85
CA LYS A 586 -10.30 32.47 -19.17
C LYS A 586 -11.41 32.52 -20.23
N ALA A 587 -12.56 31.89 -20.02
CA ALA A 587 -13.64 31.74 -21.02
C ALA A 587 -14.98 32.43 -20.65
N GLY A 588 -15.19 32.77 -19.37
CA GLY A 588 -16.29 33.62 -18.90
C GLY A 588 -17.70 33.19 -19.33
N THR A 589 -18.07 31.90 -19.32
CA THR A 589 -19.34 31.48 -19.92
C THR A 589 -20.15 30.35 -19.25
N ALA A 590 -19.67 29.61 -18.23
CA ALA A 590 -20.39 28.39 -17.82
C ALA A 590 -21.51 28.53 -16.76
N PHE A 591 -21.56 29.56 -15.91
CA PHE A 591 -22.47 29.57 -14.75
C PHE A 591 -23.46 30.76 -14.65
N ASP A 592 -23.44 31.69 -15.60
CA ASP A 592 -24.34 32.88 -15.64
C ASP A 592 -25.58 32.68 -16.55
N VAL A 593 -26.06 31.45 -16.73
CA VAL A 593 -27.27 31.21 -17.54
C VAL A 593 -28.51 31.33 -16.64
N GLU A 594 -29.32 32.38 -16.84
CA GLU A 594 -30.65 32.46 -16.26
C GLU A 594 -31.53 31.31 -16.80
N TYR A 595 -31.73 30.26 -16.00
CA TYR A 595 -32.64 29.14 -16.30
C TYR A 595 -34.13 29.53 -16.24
N SER A 596 -34.45 30.83 -16.17
CA SER A 596 -35.80 31.39 -16.05
C SER A 596 -36.70 31.10 -17.26
N GLU A 597 -36.12 30.77 -18.42
CA GLU A 597 -36.84 30.39 -19.65
C GLU A 597 -37.14 28.88 -19.75
N CYS A 598 -36.63 28.06 -18.83
CA CYS A 598 -36.83 26.61 -18.82
C CYS A 598 -38.08 26.26 -17.99
N GLY A 599 -39.21 26.09 -18.68
CA GLY A 599 -40.45 25.57 -18.06
C GLY A 599 -40.25 24.15 -17.52
N ARG A 600 -40.84 23.85 -16.35
CA ARG A 600 -40.90 22.50 -15.77
C ARG A 600 -41.67 21.52 -16.64
#